data_AF-A0A0Q7EBI1-F1
#
_entry.id   AF-A0A0Q7EBI1-F1
#
_cell.length_a   1.000
_cell.length_b   1.000
_cell.length_c   1.000
_cell.angle_alpha   90.00
_cell.angle_beta   90.00
_cell.angle_gamma   90.00
#
_symmetry.space_group_name_H-M   'P 1'
#
loop_
_entity.id
_entity.type
_entity.pdbx_description
1 polymer ?
#
loop_
_entity_poly.entity_id
_entity_poly.type
_entity_poly.pdbx_seq_one_letter_code
_entity_poly.pdbx_strand_id
1 'polypeptide(L)'
;MPAATASNQTALRRLAGALGVLCLVLFLLAIEQRHTVAAWAALREGVGQLRARALDEPPPLPAAPAPNHIVLTGEYAPADEAARTATGALTFTGAQLRFESGESLRTRPLRIALAGEPWAAGHSYAGHLLLPQDSQVELREVTASTADRLCDGAPVNAAALLHLGPTVTLMLFRGQPESHASSDILCGVWSYSAR
;
A
#
# COMPACT_ATOMS: atom_id res chain seq x y z
N MET A 1 -9.41 51.70 82.35
CA MET A 1 -8.62 50.47 82.08
C MET A 1 -9.46 49.32 82.61
N PRO A 2 -9.74 48.19 81.91
CA PRO A 2 -9.23 47.64 80.64
C PRO A 2 -10.35 47.31 79.62
N ALA A 3 -10.00 46.97 78.36
CA ALA A 3 -10.71 46.03 77.47
C ALA A 3 -10.30 46.23 75.99
N ALA A 4 -9.04 45.96 75.67
CA ALA A 4 -8.56 45.93 74.29
C ALA A 4 -7.73 44.67 74.03
N THR A 5 -8.28 43.49 74.36
CA THR A 5 -7.58 42.21 74.14
C THR A 5 -8.46 41.09 73.57
N ALA A 6 -9.79 41.26 73.53
CA ALA A 6 -10.70 40.19 73.08
C ALA A 6 -10.77 40.04 71.55
N SER A 7 -10.66 41.14 70.78
CA SER A 7 -10.85 41.11 69.31
C SER A 7 -9.73 40.35 68.58
N ASN A 8 -8.48 40.52 69.02
CA ASN A 8 -7.31 39.94 68.34
C ASN A 8 -7.22 38.41 68.48
N GLN A 9 -7.75 37.83 69.57
CA GLN A 9 -7.70 36.38 69.78
C GLN A 9 -8.64 35.62 68.83
N THR A 10 -9.80 36.18 68.52
CA THR A 10 -10.75 35.61 67.54
C THR A 10 -10.20 35.65 66.12
N ALA A 11 -9.52 36.73 65.74
CA ALA A 11 -8.86 36.83 64.43
C ALA A 11 -7.71 35.82 64.30
N LEU A 12 -6.87 35.67 65.34
CA LEU A 12 -5.76 34.73 65.35
C LEU A 12 -6.21 33.27 65.27
N ARG A 13 -7.30 32.90 65.96
CA ARG A 13 -7.86 31.53 65.90
C ARG A 13 -8.40 31.17 64.51
N ARG A 14 -9.03 32.12 63.81
CA ARG A 14 -9.49 31.91 62.43
C ARG A 14 -8.33 31.73 61.46
N LEU A 15 -7.26 32.51 61.63
CA LEU A 15 -6.05 32.42 60.83
C LEU A 15 -5.33 31.08 61.03
N ALA A 16 -5.21 30.62 62.28
CA ALA A 16 -4.66 29.31 62.59
C ALA A 16 -5.49 28.16 62.00
N GLY A 17 -6.82 28.25 62.06
CA GLY A 17 -7.71 27.27 61.43
C GLY A 17 -7.57 27.23 59.91
N ALA A 18 -7.53 28.40 59.25
CA ALA A 18 -7.31 28.49 57.80
C ALA A 18 -5.94 27.93 57.39
N LEU A 19 -4.89 28.22 58.16
CA LEU A 19 -3.55 27.69 57.90
C LEU A 19 -3.50 26.17 58.06
N GLY A 20 -4.18 25.62 59.09
CA GLY A 20 -4.27 24.18 59.29
C GLY A 20 -4.97 23.45 58.14
N VAL A 21 -6.09 24.00 57.65
CA VAL A 21 -6.79 23.46 56.48
C VAL A 21 -5.92 23.54 55.23
N LEU A 22 -5.23 24.68 55.01
CA LEU A 22 -4.32 24.84 53.89
C LEU A 22 -3.17 23.82 53.93
N CYS A 23 -2.54 23.62 55.09
CA CYS A 23 -1.49 22.62 55.26
C CYS A 23 -1.99 21.20 54.98
N LEU A 24 -3.21 20.85 55.42
CA LEU A 24 -3.82 19.55 55.15
C LEU A 24 -4.06 19.35 53.65
N VAL A 25 -4.60 20.36 52.96
CA VAL A 25 -4.85 20.31 51.51
C VAL A 25 -3.54 20.14 50.73
N LEU A 26 -2.49 20.90 51.10
CA LEU A 26 -1.17 20.78 50.47
C LEU A 26 -0.55 19.39 50.69
N PHE A 27 -0.73 18.79 51.87
CA PHE A 27 -0.24 17.44 52.15
C PHE A 27 -0.97 16.36 51.33
N LEU A 28 -2.30 16.48 51.17
CA LEU A 28 -3.09 15.57 50.35
C LEU A 28 -2.73 15.68 48.85
N LEU A 29 -2.51 16.91 48.35
CA LEU A 29 -2.02 17.12 46.98
C LEU A 29 -0.63 16.51 46.74
N ALA A 30 0.26 16.53 47.75
CA ALA A 30 1.58 15.92 47.64
C ALA A 30 1.55 14.38 47.63
N ILE A 31 0.54 13.74 48.24
CA ILE A 31 0.37 12.28 48.23
C ILE A 31 -0.11 11.81 46.84
N GLU A 32 -1.09 12.49 46.26
CA GLU A 32 -1.60 12.21 44.90
C GLU A 32 -0.48 12.30 43.83
N GLN A 33 0.49 13.20 44.02
CA GLN A 33 1.65 13.35 43.14
C GLN A 33 2.58 12.12 43.15
N ARG A 34 2.68 11.37 44.25
CA ARG A 34 3.59 10.20 44.32
C ARG A 34 3.08 9.01 43.53
N HIS A 35 1.77 8.79 43.54
CA HIS A 35 1.14 7.69 42.82
C HIS A 35 1.17 7.92 41.30
N THR A 36 0.99 9.16 40.87
CA THR A 36 1.08 9.54 39.46
C THR A 36 2.51 9.41 38.92
N VAL A 37 3.53 9.86 39.65
CA VAL A 37 4.94 9.74 39.23
C VAL A 37 5.40 8.28 39.15
N ALA A 38 5.00 7.43 40.10
CA ALA A 38 5.33 6.00 40.08
C ALA A 38 4.66 5.26 38.90
N ALA A 39 3.39 5.56 38.62
CA ALA A 39 2.69 5.00 37.48
C ALA A 39 3.31 5.41 36.14
N TRP A 40 3.73 6.68 36.01
CA TRP A 40 4.43 7.19 34.84
C TRP A 40 5.81 6.57 34.63
N ALA A 41 6.54 6.26 35.71
CA ALA A 41 7.83 5.56 35.62
C ALA A 41 7.67 4.12 35.11
N ALA A 42 6.70 3.37 35.65
CA ALA A 42 6.41 2.00 35.22
C ALA A 42 5.95 1.92 33.75
N LEU A 43 5.14 2.87 33.29
CA LEU A 43 4.75 3.00 31.88
C LEU A 43 5.95 3.22 30.97
N ARG A 44 6.89 4.10 31.36
CA ARG A 44 8.07 4.43 30.56
C ARG A 44 9.02 3.23 30.42
N GLU A 45 9.20 2.47 31.50
CA GLU A 45 10.00 1.25 31.50
C GLU A 45 9.36 0.15 30.63
N GLY A 46 8.04 -0.03 30.72
CA GLY A 46 7.30 -0.97 29.86
C GLY A 46 7.40 -0.63 28.37
N VAL A 47 7.29 0.65 28.02
CA VAL A 47 7.48 1.14 26.63
C VAL A 47 8.92 0.91 26.16
N GLY A 48 9.91 1.08 27.05
CA GLY A 48 11.31 0.78 26.75
C GLY A 48 11.56 -0.69 26.42
N GLN A 49 10.96 -1.60 27.18
CA GLN A 49 11.06 -3.05 26.94
C GLN A 49 10.37 -3.49 25.65
N LEU A 50 9.20 -2.90 25.33
CA LEU A 50 8.51 -3.15 24.06
C LEU A 50 9.32 -2.64 22.87
N ARG A 51 9.95 -1.47 23.00
CA ARG A 51 10.84 -0.93 21.97
C ARG A 51 12.10 -1.76 21.78
N ALA A 52 12.69 -2.28 22.86
CA ALA A 52 13.84 -3.17 22.79
C ALA A 52 13.50 -4.47 22.05
N ARG A 53 12.35 -5.10 22.35
CA ARG A 53 11.86 -6.27 21.59
C ARG A 53 11.59 -5.95 20.13
N ALA A 54 10.98 -4.80 19.83
CA ALA A 54 10.71 -4.38 18.45
C ALA A 54 11.98 -4.10 17.63
N LEU A 55 13.12 -3.84 18.28
CA LEU A 55 14.42 -3.67 17.62
C LEU A 55 15.18 -5.00 17.45
N ASP A 56 14.85 -6.02 18.23
CA ASP A 56 15.48 -7.35 18.20
C ASP A 56 14.73 -8.33 17.29
N GLU A 57 13.46 -8.06 17.02
CA GLU A 57 12.65 -8.86 16.10
C GLU A 57 12.88 -8.37 14.66
N PRO A 58 13.49 -9.17 13.77
CA PRO A 58 13.58 -8.80 12.37
C PRO A 58 12.15 -8.54 11.86
N PRO A 59 11.92 -7.45 11.10
CA PRO A 59 10.59 -7.09 10.66
C PRO A 59 9.96 -8.32 9.99
N PRO A 60 8.72 -8.71 10.37
CA PRO A 60 8.04 -9.77 9.66
C PRO A 60 8.05 -9.37 8.18
N LEU A 61 8.64 -10.24 7.36
CA LEU A 61 8.60 -10.07 5.91
C LEU A 61 7.14 -9.77 5.54
N PRO A 62 6.87 -8.72 4.73
CA PRO A 62 5.51 -8.48 4.28
C PRO A 62 4.97 -9.81 3.75
N ALA A 63 3.82 -10.24 4.29
CA ALA A 63 3.16 -11.43 3.79
C ALA A 63 3.03 -11.24 2.28
N ALA A 64 3.59 -12.16 1.50
CA ALA A 64 3.44 -12.13 0.06
C ALA A 64 1.93 -11.95 -0.22
N PRO A 65 1.53 -10.97 -1.05
CA PRO A 65 0.12 -10.79 -1.35
C PRO A 65 -0.43 -12.14 -1.78
N ALA A 66 -1.52 -12.56 -1.12
CA ALA A 66 -2.17 -13.82 -1.48
C ALA A 66 -2.38 -13.82 -2.99
N PRO A 67 -2.07 -14.93 -3.70
CA PRO A 67 -2.31 -15.01 -5.13
C PRO A 67 -3.80 -14.92 -5.34
N ASN A 68 -4.29 -13.70 -5.60
CA ASN A 68 -5.61 -13.48 -6.10
C ASN A 68 -5.54 -13.99 -7.55
N HIS A 69 -5.82 -15.27 -7.76
CA HIS A 69 -6.06 -15.82 -9.08
C HIS A 69 -7.36 -15.21 -9.62
N ILE A 70 -7.29 -13.93 -10.01
CA ILE A 70 -8.36 -13.25 -10.72
C ILE A 70 -8.34 -13.83 -12.12
N VAL A 71 -9.27 -14.73 -12.40
CA VAL A 71 -9.47 -15.22 -13.75
C VAL A 71 -10.11 -14.07 -14.54
N LEU A 72 -9.31 -13.41 -15.37
CA LEU A 72 -9.79 -12.34 -16.24
C LEU A 72 -10.80 -12.92 -17.23
N THR A 73 -12.06 -12.51 -17.11
CA THR A 73 -13.16 -12.92 -17.98
C THR A 73 -14.11 -11.76 -18.19
N GLY A 74 -14.69 -11.68 -19.39
CA GLY A 74 -15.71 -10.69 -19.72
C GLY A 74 -15.17 -9.55 -20.57
N GLU A 75 -15.96 -8.49 -20.66
CA GLU A 75 -15.71 -7.34 -21.51
C GLU A 75 -15.15 -6.17 -20.70
N TYR A 76 -14.14 -5.52 -21.27
CA TYR A 76 -13.47 -4.37 -20.70
C TYR A 76 -13.51 -3.23 -21.72
N ALA A 77 -13.97 -2.06 -21.28
CA ALA A 77 -13.99 -0.85 -22.09
C ALA A 77 -12.61 -0.15 -22.07
N PRO A 78 -12.21 0.57 -23.12
CA PRO A 78 -10.99 1.37 -23.10
C PRO A 78 -11.00 2.39 -21.95
N ALA A 79 -9.96 2.38 -21.11
CA ALA A 79 -9.81 3.32 -20.00
C ALA A 79 -9.06 4.60 -20.42
N ASP A 80 -8.36 4.58 -21.55
CA ASP A 80 -7.60 5.71 -22.10
C ASP A 80 -7.81 5.88 -23.61
N GLU A 81 -7.33 6.99 -24.17
CA GLU A 81 -7.46 7.32 -25.59
C GLU A 81 -6.61 6.40 -26.48
N ALA A 82 -5.47 5.93 -25.98
CA ALA A 82 -4.58 5.05 -26.72
C ALA A 82 -5.27 3.70 -26.99
N ALA A 83 -5.89 3.12 -25.97
CA ALA A 83 -6.69 1.90 -26.09
C ALA A 83 -7.89 2.11 -27.02
N ARG A 84 -8.60 3.23 -26.86
CA ARG A 84 -9.77 3.56 -27.69
C ARG A 84 -9.42 3.62 -29.17
N THR A 85 -8.28 4.20 -29.51
CA THR A 85 -7.84 4.37 -30.89
C THR A 85 -7.22 3.10 -31.47
N ALA A 86 -6.37 2.40 -30.71
CA ALA A 86 -5.57 1.30 -31.22
C ALA A 86 -6.33 -0.03 -31.24
N THR A 87 -7.08 -0.33 -30.18
CA THR A 87 -7.61 -1.67 -29.92
C THR A 87 -9.14 -1.71 -29.72
N GLY A 88 -9.74 -0.58 -29.34
CA GLY A 88 -11.14 -0.54 -28.90
C GLY A 88 -11.35 -1.39 -27.65
N ALA A 89 -12.56 -1.91 -27.43
CA ALA A 89 -12.84 -2.78 -26.27
C ALA A 89 -12.04 -4.09 -26.31
N LEU A 90 -11.80 -4.67 -25.13
CA LEU A 90 -11.08 -5.93 -24.95
C LEU A 90 -11.99 -6.96 -24.29
N THR A 91 -12.10 -8.15 -24.88
CA THR A 91 -12.78 -9.29 -24.27
C THR A 91 -11.78 -10.36 -23.85
N PHE A 92 -11.89 -10.84 -22.62
CA PHE A 92 -11.18 -12.03 -22.14
C PHE A 92 -12.11 -13.24 -22.15
N THR A 93 -11.70 -14.32 -22.81
CA THR A 93 -12.38 -15.62 -22.79
C THR A 93 -11.35 -16.71 -22.50
N GLY A 94 -11.05 -16.89 -21.21
CA GLY A 94 -10.00 -17.79 -20.75
C GLY A 94 -8.64 -17.43 -21.34
N ALA A 95 -8.12 -18.29 -22.21
CA ALA A 95 -6.84 -18.12 -22.89
C ALA A 95 -6.87 -17.11 -24.06
N GLN A 96 -8.05 -16.66 -24.51
CA GLN A 96 -8.20 -15.76 -25.65
C GLN A 96 -8.41 -14.33 -25.22
N LEU A 97 -7.67 -13.40 -25.83
CA LEU A 97 -7.90 -11.97 -25.81
C LEU A 97 -8.42 -11.58 -27.19
N ARG A 98 -9.56 -10.89 -27.25
CA ARG A 98 -10.13 -10.39 -28.50
C ARG A 98 -10.34 -8.88 -28.39
N PHE A 99 -9.79 -8.16 -29.34
CA PHE A 99 -9.92 -6.70 -29.44
C PHE A 99 -11.09 -6.36 -30.36
N GLU A 100 -11.80 -5.27 -30.09
CA GLU A 100 -12.90 -4.75 -30.92
C GLU A 100 -12.41 -4.41 -32.32
N SER A 101 -11.15 -4.00 -32.43
CA SER A 101 -10.48 -3.67 -33.68
C SER A 101 -10.25 -4.89 -34.61
N GLY A 102 -10.61 -6.10 -34.17
CA GLY A 102 -10.70 -7.33 -34.95
C GLY A 102 -9.57 -8.34 -34.68
N GLU A 103 -8.50 -7.95 -34.01
CA GLU A 103 -7.38 -8.83 -33.70
C GLU A 103 -7.63 -9.69 -32.47
N SER A 104 -6.83 -10.75 -32.36
CA SER A 104 -6.88 -11.64 -31.21
C SER A 104 -5.53 -12.22 -30.87
N LEU A 105 -5.38 -12.60 -29.61
CA LEU A 105 -4.26 -13.37 -29.08
C LEU A 105 -4.79 -14.63 -28.43
N ARG A 106 -4.18 -15.77 -28.74
CA ARG A 106 -4.31 -17.00 -27.97
C ARG A 106 -3.09 -17.13 -27.08
N THR A 107 -3.33 -17.30 -25.79
CA THR A 107 -2.28 -17.28 -24.78
C THR A 107 -2.26 -18.54 -23.93
N ARG A 108 -1.15 -18.79 -23.24
CA ARG A 108 -1.07 -19.74 -22.14
C ARG A 108 -0.36 -19.11 -20.94
N PRO A 109 -0.67 -19.53 -19.70
CA PRO A 109 0.04 -19.01 -18.53
C PRO A 109 1.55 -19.23 -18.67
N LEU A 110 2.34 -18.20 -18.38
CA LEU A 110 3.79 -18.29 -18.26
C LEU A 110 4.18 -18.31 -16.78
N ARG A 111 3.87 -17.23 -16.04
CA ARG A 111 4.05 -17.12 -14.58
C ARG A 111 3.38 -15.86 -14.04
N ILE A 112 3.36 -15.70 -12.72
CA ILE A 112 3.11 -14.41 -12.06
C ILE A 112 4.47 -13.79 -11.72
N ALA A 113 4.65 -12.51 -12.04
CA ALA A 113 5.80 -11.70 -11.66
C ALA A 113 5.38 -10.63 -10.64
N LEU A 114 6.35 -10.12 -9.88
CA LEU A 114 6.21 -8.89 -9.12
C LEU A 114 6.55 -7.69 -10.01
N ALA A 115 5.87 -6.57 -9.79
CA ALA A 115 6.06 -5.39 -10.63
C ALA A 115 7.49 -4.82 -10.50
N GLY A 116 8.17 -5.05 -9.38
CA GLY A 116 9.57 -4.66 -9.21
C GLY A 116 10.56 -5.48 -10.04
N GLU A 117 10.15 -6.62 -10.59
CA GLU A 117 11.01 -7.43 -11.45
C GLU A 117 11.28 -6.68 -12.77
N PRO A 118 12.53 -6.75 -13.27
CA PRO A 118 12.87 -6.13 -14.54
C PRO A 118 12.33 -6.97 -15.69
N TRP A 119 11.75 -6.34 -16.72
CA TRP A 119 11.47 -7.04 -17.99
C TRP A 119 12.58 -6.80 -19.03
N ALA A 120 13.41 -5.78 -18.84
CA ALA A 120 14.59 -5.43 -19.64
C ALA A 120 15.62 -4.68 -18.77
N ALA A 121 16.85 -4.50 -19.28
CA ALA A 121 17.91 -3.84 -18.51
C ALA A 121 17.52 -2.40 -18.13
N GLY A 122 17.44 -2.12 -16.82
CA GLY A 122 17.04 -0.80 -16.31
C GLY A 122 15.54 -0.51 -16.34
N HIS A 123 14.70 -1.49 -16.70
CA HIS A 123 13.27 -1.30 -16.87
C HIS A 123 12.46 -2.37 -16.10
N SER A 124 11.60 -1.94 -15.17
CA SER A 124 10.71 -2.79 -14.38
C SER A 124 9.26 -2.31 -14.44
N TYR A 125 8.30 -3.23 -14.32
CA TYR A 125 6.86 -2.94 -14.46
C TYR A 125 6.43 -1.79 -13.55
N ALA A 126 6.94 -1.79 -12.32
CA ALA A 126 6.73 -0.76 -11.33
C ALA A 126 7.24 0.60 -11.76
N GLY A 127 8.43 0.67 -12.37
CA GLY A 127 9.00 1.94 -12.84
C GLY A 127 8.21 2.56 -13.97
N HIS A 128 7.68 1.75 -14.88
CA HIS A 128 7.00 2.25 -16.09
C HIS A 128 5.50 2.47 -15.93
N LEU A 129 4.84 1.65 -15.10
CA LEU A 129 3.43 1.81 -14.80
C LEU A 129 3.20 2.57 -13.48
N LEU A 130 4.26 3.06 -12.82
CA LEU A 130 4.22 3.79 -11.55
C LEU A 130 3.50 3.00 -10.43
N LEU A 131 3.90 1.74 -10.24
CA LEU A 131 3.24 0.80 -9.32
C LEU A 131 4.05 0.55 -8.05
N PRO A 132 3.40 0.07 -6.96
CA PRO A 132 4.08 -0.63 -5.88
C PRO A 132 4.89 -1.81 -6.42
N GLN A 133 6.10 -2.01 -5.87
CA GLN A 133 7.06 -3.04 -6.30
C GLN A 133 6.51 -4.47 -6.13
N ASP A 134 5.59 -4.67 -5.20
CA ASP A 134 4.96 -5.93 -4.84
C ASP A 134 3.65 -6.21 -5.59
N SER A 135 3.25 -5.33 -6.51
CA SER A 135 2.06 -5.56 -7.35
C SER A 135 2.26 -6.80 -8.24
N GLN A 136 1.23 -7.64 -8.36
CA GLN A 136 1.31 -8.84 -9.19
C GLN A 136 1.02 -8.54 -10.67
N VAL A 137 1.87 -9.06 -11.53
CA VAL A 137 1.77 -8.99 -12.99
C VAL A 137 1.60 -10.42 -13.52
N GLU A 138 0.48 -10.72 -14.17
CA GLU A 138 0.29 -12.00 -14.85
C GLU A 138 1.00 -11.97 -16.20
N LEU A 139 2.01 -12.84 -16.39
CA LEU A 139 2.69 -13.03 -17.66
C LEU A 139 2.08 -14.22 -18.40
N ARG A 140 1.77 -13.99 -19.68
CA ARG A 140 1.26 -15.01 -20.59
C ARG A 140 2.12 -15.09 -21.83
N GLU A 141 2.37 -16.32 -22.28
CA GLU A 141 2.97 -16.57 -23.58
C GLU A 141 1.90 -16.51 -24.66
N VAL A 142 2.19 -15.81 -25.75
CA VAL A 142 1.33 -15.79 -26.94
C VAL A 142 1.68 -17.01 -27.81
N THR A 143 0.69 -17.86 -28.03
CA THR A 143 0.81 -19.10 -28.82
C THR A 143 0.26 -18.95 -30.24
N ALA A 144 -0.62 -17.98 -30.45
CA ALA A 144 -1.07 -17.54 -31.77
C ALA A 144 -1.53 -16.08 -31.70
N SER A 145 -1.24 -15.31 -32.74
CA SER A 145 -1.54 -13.88 -32.83
C SER A 145 -2.13 -13.56 -34.20
N THR A 146 -3.13 -12.68 -34.23
CA THR A 146 -3.48 -11.88 -35.41
C THR A 146 -3.26 -10.39 -35.15
N ALA A 147 -2.59 -10.05 -34.05
CA ALA A 147 -2.44 -8.71 -33.51
C ALA A 147 -1.08 -8.08 -33.81
N ASP A 148 -0.39 -8.57 -34.85
CA ASP A 148 0.97 -8.14 -35.18
C ASP A 148 1.03 -6.63 -35.52
N ARG A 149 -0.08 -6.04 -35.99
CA ARG A 149 -0.17 -4.58 -36.19
C ARG A 149 -0.03 -3.77 -34.90
N LEU A 150 -0.34 -4.35 -33.75
CA LEU A 150 -0.12 -3.74 -32.43
C LEU A 150 1.37 -3.72 -32.03
N CYS A 151 2.22 -4.40 -32.82
CA CYS A 151 3.67 -4.45 -32.71
C CYS A 151 4.35 -4.04 -34.02
N ASP A 152 3.76 -3.10 -34.77
CA ASP A 152 4.30 -2.59 -36.05
C ASP A 152 4.57 -3.69 -37.10
N GLY A 153 3.73 -4.73 -37.11
CA GLY A 153 3.86 -5.89 -38.00
C GLY A 153 4.81 -6.98 -37.49
N ALA A 154 5.45 -6.80 -36.33
CA ALA A 154 6.26 -7.82 -35.70
C ALA A 154 5.38 -8.83 -34.92
N PRO A 155 5.83 -10.09 -34.76
CA PRO A 155 5.09 -11.08 -34.00
C PRO A 155 5.00 -10.71 -32.51
N VAL A 156 3.81 -10.89 -31.95
CA VAL A 156 3.58 -10.78 -30.50
C VAL A 156 3.92 -12.11 -29.83
N ASN A 157 4.83 -12.11 -28.86
CA ASN A 157 5.33 -13.34 -28.20
C ASN A 157 4.90 -13.45 -26.74
N ALA A 158 4.63 -12.34 -26.07
CA ALA A 158 4.16 -12.33 -24.69
C ALA A 158 3.20 -11.18 -24.41
N ALA A 159 2.38 -11.36 -23.37
CA ALA A 159 1.52 -10.35 -22.81
C ALA A 159 1.73 -10.27 -21.29
N ALA A 160 1.86 -9.07 -20.75
CA ALA A 160 1.76 -8.82 -19.32
C ALA A 160 0.40 -8.18 -19.01
N LEU A 161 -0.29 -8.72 -18.02
CA LEU A 161 -1.59 -8.29 -17.56
C LEU A 161 -1.47 -7.85 -16.10
N LEU A 162 -1.72 -6.58 -15.85
CA LEU A 162 -1.76 -6.03 -14.50
C LEU A 162 -3.20 -5.69 -14.15
N HIS A 163 -3.69 -6.18 -13.01
CA HIS A 163 -5.04 -5.94 -12.54
C HIS A 163 -5.04 -5.05 -11.29
N LEU A 164 -5.63 -3.85 -11.39
CA LEU A 164 -5.75 -2.87 -10.31
C LEU A 164 -7.22 -2.46 -10.15
N GLY A 165 -7.89 -3.03 -9.15
CA GLY A 165 -9.32 -2.77 -8.94
C GLY A 165 -10.14 -3.23 -10.15
N PRO A 166 -10.90 -2.35 -10.83
CA PRO A 166 -11.62 -2.70 -12.05
C PRO A 166 -10.78 -2.58 -13.33
N THR A 167 -9.54 -2.08 -13.24
CA THR A 167 -8.70 -1.76 -14.39
C THR A 167 -7.72 -2.89 -14.68
N VAL A 168 -7.58 -3.23 -15.97
CA VAL A 168 -6.51 -4.08 -16.49
C VAL A 168 -5.61 -3.24 -17.39
N THR A 169 -4.31 -3.23 -17.11
CA THR A 169 -3.30 -2.75 -18.04
C THR A 169 -2.70 -3.94 -18.78
N LEU A 170 -2.75 -3.89 -20.11
CA LEU A 170 -2.14 -4.84 -21.02
C LEU A 170 -0.84 -4.25 -21.57
N MET A 171 0.25 -5.00 -21.47
CA MET A 171 1.49 -4.74 -22.20
C MET A 171 1.75 -5.89 -23.17
N LEU A 172 2.14 -5.59 -24.40
CA LEU A 172 2.51 -6.60 -25.42
C LEU A 172 3.99 -6.54 -25.76
N PHE A 173 4.61 -7.71 -25.96
CA PHE A 173 6.04 -7.83 -26.21
C PHE A 173 6.34 -8.62 -27.48
N ARG A 174 7.34 -8.16 -28.25
CA ARG A 174 7.94 -8.83 -29.42
C ARG A 174 8.84 -10.01 -29.05
N GLY A 175 9.13 -10.21 -27.77
CA GLY A 175 9.96 -11.30 -27.25
C GLY A 175 9.52 -11.69 -25.84
N GLN A 176 10.16 -12.70 -25.26
CA GLN A 176 9.87 -13.08 -23.87
C GLN A 176 10.46 -12.04 -22.90
N PRO A 177 9.66 -11.45 -21.99
CA PRO A 177 10.18 -10.62 -20.90
C PRO A 177 11.32 -11.33 -20.15
N GLU A 178 12.28 -10.57 -19.64
CA GLU A 178 13.48 -11.05 -18.89
C GLU A 178 14.53 -11.84 -19.70
N SER A 179 14.15 -12.41 -20.85
CA SER A 179 15.10 -13.11 -21.72
C SER A 179 15.91 -12.15 -22.61
N HIS A 180 15.53 -10.88 -22.65
CA HIS A 180 16.12 -9.87 -23.53
C HIS A 180 16.67 -8.67 -22.76
N ALA A 181 17.80 -8.14 -23.23
CA ALA A 181 18.45 -6.98 -22.63
C ALA A 181 17.81 -5.64 -23.05
N SER A 182 17.17 -5.57 -24.22
CA SER A 182 16.60 -4.31 -24.75
C SER A 182 15.15 -4.11 -24.34
N SER A 183 14.78 -2.88 -23.99
CA SER A 183 13.40 -2.47 -23.72
C SER A 183 12.57 -2.27 -24.99
N ASP A 184 13.19 -2.23 -26.16
CA ASP A 184 12.49 -2.13 -27.44
C ASP A 184 11.57 -3.33 -27.70
N ILE A 185 11.69 -4.42 -26.93
CA ILE A 185 10.75 -5.54 -27.04
C ILE A 185 9.32 -5.16 -26.69
N LEU A 186 9.09 -4.09 -25.91
CA LEU A 186 7.76 -3.61 -25.57
C LEU A 186 7.12 -2.93 -26.79
N CYS A 187 6.00 -3.46 -27.27
CA CYS A 187 5.28 -2.91 -28.42
C CYS A 187 4.32 -1.79 -28.05
N GLY A 188 3.62 -1.96 -26.93
CA GLY A 188 2.52 -1.09 -26.57
C GLY A 188 1.92 -1.43 -25.23
N VAL A 189 1.23 -0.43 -24.67
CA VAL A 189 0.61 -0.44 -23.35
C VAL A 189 -0.76 0.19 -23.46
N TRP A 190 -1.78 -0.50 -22.95
CA TRP A 190 -3.18 -0.07 -23.04
C TRP A 190 -3.92 -0.40 -21.75
N SER A 191 -4.77 0.52 -21.29
CA SER A 191 -5.59 0.31 -20.09
C SER A 191 -7.06 0.12 -20.43
N TYR A 192 -7.71 -0.79 -19.71
CA TYR A 192 -9.12 -1.10 -19.88
C TYR A 192 -9.81 -1.23 -18.53
N SER A 193 -11.08 -0.84 -18.43
CA SER A 193 -11.89 -0.99 -17.21
C SER A 193 -13.00 -2.00 -17.44
N ALA A 194 -13.22 -2.87 -16.45
CA ALA A 194 -14.36 -3.81 -16.45
C ALA A 194 -15.68 -3.04 -16.63
N ARG A 195 -16.58 -3.62 -17.42
CA ARG A 195 -17.95 -3.11 -17.61
C ARG A 195 -18.90 -3.58 -16.52
#